data_AF-A0A966IPA3-F1
#
_entry.id   AF-A0A966IPA3-F1
#
_cell.length_a   1.000
_cell.length_b   1.000
_cell.length_c   1.000
_cell.angle_alpha   90.00
_cell.angle_beta   90.00
_cell.angle_gamma   90.00
#
_symmetry.space_group_name_H-M   'P 1'
#
loop_
_entity.id
_entity.type
_entity.pdbx_description
1 polymer ?
#
loop_
_entity_poly.entity_id
_entity_poly.type
_entity_poly.pdbx_seq_one_letter_code
_entity_poly.pdbx_strand_id
1 'polypeptide(L)'
;MQLNSTDLTNGITVVNDINNRPTKITVANTGIYNLQFSAQLSRNAGNNSVVINIWLAKEGSAVTYSNTKLTLTGSDDAAKAVAAWNFLVSLTAGQYVQLMWSVSDLDLIIEAIGAASPAPETPSLIVTLTQVG
;
A
#
# COMPACT_ATOMS: atom_id res chain seq x y z
N MET A 1 -3.38 -4.07 -1.86
CA MET A 1 -1.97 -4.23 -2.24
C MET A 1 -1.41 -5.41 -1.45
N GLN A 2 -0.56 -6.25 -2.06
CA GLN A 2 -0.06 -7.48 -1.41
C GLN A 2 1.20 -7.19 -0.59
N LEU A 3 1.37 -7.91 0.52
CA LEU A 3 2.46 -7.78 1.49
C LEU A 3 3.15 -9.14 1.64
N ASN A 4 4.23 -9.34 0.87
CA ASN A 4 4.85 -10.67 0.72
C ASN A 4 5.92 -10.98 1.79
N SER A 5 6.39 -9.99 2.52
CA SER A 5 7.37 -10.13 3.58
C SER A 5 6.94 -9.35 4.82
N THR A 6 7.40 -9.81 5.99
CA THR A 6 7.22 -9.12 7.27
C THR A 6 8.59 -8.93 7.88
N ASP A 7 8.95 -7.69 8.17
CA ASP A 7 10.22 -7.34 8.83
C ASP A 7 10.09 -7.44 10.35
N LEU A 8 9.10 -6.72 10.92
CA LEU A 8 8.83 -6.70 12.35
C LEU A 8 7.34 -6.92 12.64
N THR A 9 7.05 -7.62 13.74
CA THR A 9 5.69 -7.85 14.23
C THR A 9 5.63 -7.77 15.75
N ASN A 10 4.58 -7.14 16.27
CA ASN A 10 4.23 -7.16 17.69
C ASN A 10 2.70 -7.02 17.84
N GLY A 11 1.99 -8.14 18.00
CA GLY A 11 0.52 -8.14 18.06
C GLY A 11 -0.17 -7.66 16.78
N ILE A 12 0.54 -7.63 15.65
CA ILE A 12 0.05 -7.22 14.33
C ILE A 12 0.50 -8.28 13.33
N THR A 13 -0.42 -8.84 12.56
CA THR A 13 -0.12 -9.95 11.64
C THR A 13 -0.65 -9.68 10.25
N VAL A 14 0.05 -10.16 9.23
CA VAL A 14 -0.45 -10.16 7.85
C VAL A 14 -1.09 -11.52 7.57
N VAL A 15 -2.34 -11.52 7.11
CA VAL A 15 -3.10 -12.73 6.76
C VAL A 15 -3.70 -12.64 5.35
N ASN A 16 -4.05 -13.79 4.80
CA ASN A 16 -4.59 -13.90 3.46
C ASN A 16 -6.05 -13.41 3.36
N ASP A 17 -6.40 -12.82 2.22
CA ASP A 17 -7.78 -12.57 1.83
C ASP A 17 -8.46 -13.83 1.28
N ILE A 18 -9.72 -13.70 0.86
CA ILE A 18 -10.51 -14.81 0.29
C ILE A 18 -9.91 -15.40 -0.99
N ASN A 19 -9.02 -14.66 -1.66
CA ASN A 19 -8.32 -15.09 -2.87
C ASN A 19 -6.89 -15.56 -2.57
N ASN A 20 -6.60 -15.90 -1.31
CA ASN A 20 -5.30 -16.36 -0.83
C ASN A 20 -4.15 -15.35 -1.02
N ARG A 21 -4.44 -14.04 -0.95
CA ARG A 21 -3.43 -12.97 -1.08
C ARG A 21 -3.15 -12.31 0.26
N PRO A 22 -1.87 -12.15 0.66
CA PRO A 22 -1.50 -11.55 1.95
C PRO A 22 -1.76 -10.04 1.90
N THR A 23 -2.93 -9.61 2.34
CA THR A 23 -3.36 -8.19 2.20
C THR A 23 -4.01 -7.65 3.46
N LYS A 24 -4.45 -8.51 4.38
CA LYS A 24 -5.13 -8.12 5.61
C LYS A 24 -4.10 -7.96 6.71
N ILE A 25 -4.09 -6.80 7.34
CA ILE A 25 -3.25 -6.50 8.50
C ILE A 25 -4.15 -6.54 9.73
N THR A 26 -4.05 -7.61 10.52
CA THR A 26 -4.90 -7.89 11.68
C THR A 26 -4.20 -7.48 12.97
N VAL A 27 -4.95 -6.92 13.92
CA VAL A 27 -4.44 -6.52 15.24
C VAL A 27 -4.92 -7.44 16.35
N ALA A 28 -4.05 -7.73 17.33
CA ALA A 28 -4.38 -8.54 18.50
C ALA A 28 -4.94 -7.71 19.67
N ASN A 29 -4.66 -6.40 19.67
CA ASN A 29 -5.07 -5.49 20.74
C ASN A 29 -6.06 -4.45 20.20
N THR A 30 -6.98 -4.01 21.05
CA THR A 30 -7.86 -2.88 20.74
C THR A 30 -7.10 -1.57 20.93
N GLY A 31 -7.24 -0.65 20.00
CA GLY A 31 -6.58 0.65 20.07
C GLY A 31 -6.78 1.51 18.83
N ILE A 32 -6.09 2.64 18.81
CA ILE A 32 -5.94 3.50 17.63
C ILE A 32 -4.61 3.16 16.97
N TYR A 33 -4.66 2.93 15.67
CA TYR A 33 -3.50 2.55 14.88
C TYR A 33 -3.22 3.60 13.80
N ASN A 34 -1.94 3.88 13.60
CA ASN A 34 -1.43 4.66 12.48
C ASN A 34 -0.86 3.72 11.42
N LEU A 35 -1.55 3.59 10.29
CA LEU A 35 -1.06 2.88 9.11
C LEU A 35 -0.29 3.88 8.25
N GLN A 36 1.02 3.69 8.12
CA GLN A 36 1.89 4.48 7.25
C GLN A 36 2.33 3.59 6.09
N PHE A 37 2.51 4.17 4.90
CA PHE A 37 3.04 3.43 3.77
C PHE A 37 3.84 4.32 2.82
N SER A 38 4.66 3.67 2.00
CA SER A 38 5.25 4.26 0.80
C SER A 38 5.17 3.26 -0.34
N ALA A 39 4.71 3.70 -1.51
CA ALA A 39 4.61 2.89 -2.72
C ALA A 39 5.38 3.54 -3.87
N GLN A 40 6.28 2.78 -4.50
CA GLN A 40 7.05 3.20 -5.66
C GLN A 40 6.20 3.02 -6.92
N LEU A 41 5.69 4.11 -7.47
CA LEU A 41 4.83 4.09 -8.65
C LEU A 41 5.62 4.37 -9.91
N SER A 42 5.28 3.64 -10.96
CA SER A 42 5.97 3.67 -12.24
C SER A 42 5.03 3.28 -13.37
N ARG A 43 5.50 3.47 -14.59
CA ARG A 43 4.83 3.00 -15.80
C ARG A 43 5.74 2.06 -16.57
N ASN A 44 5.18 0.95 -17.02
CA ASN A 44 5.88 -0.02 -17.87
C ASN A 44 5.72 0.28 -19.38
N ALA A 45 4.65 0.99 -19.76
CA ALA A 45 4.39 1.37 -21.14
C ALA A 45 3.41 2.56 -21.25
N GLY A 46 3.17 2.99 -22.49
CA GLY A 46 2.30 4.09 -22.87
C GLY A 46 2.96 5.47 -22.73
N ASN A 47 2.25 6.53 -23.10
CA ASN A 47 2.70 7.92 -22.98
C ASN A 47 1.58 8.90 -22.58
N ASN A 48 0.40 8.37 -22.27
CA ASN A 48 -0.80 9.12 -21.88
C ASN A 48 -0.78 9.46 -20.38
N SER A 49 -1.91 9.95 -19.85
CA SER A 49 -2.12 10.08 -18.41
C SER A 49 -2.85 8.85 -17.88
N VAL A 50 -2.33 8.28 -16.80
CA VAL A 50 -2.93 7.16 -16.07
C VAL A 50 -3.17 7.56 -14.63
N VAL A 51 -4.19 6.94 -14.03
CA VAL A 51 -4.64 7.27 -12.68
C VAL A 51 -4.47 6.06 -11.79
N ILE A 52 -3.96 6.28 -10.58
CA ILE A 52 -4.05 5.36 -9.45
C ILE A 52 -4.90 5.98 -8.34
N ASN A 53 -5.75 5.17 -7.74
CA ASN A 53 -6.47 5.47 -6.50
C ASN A 53 -5.91 4.57 -5.40
N ILE A 54 -5.68 5.12 -4.22
CA ILE A 54 -5.21 4.37 -3.05
C ILE A 54 -6.05 4.79 -1.84
N TRP A 55 -6.62 3.82 -1.13
CA TRP A 55 -7.52 4.06 -0.02
C TRP A 55 -7.38 2.99 1.08
N LEU A 56 -7.92 3.31 2.26
CA LEU A 56 -7.99 2.38 3.38
C LEU A 56 -9.30 1.59 3.31
N ALA A 57 -9.24 0.28 3.52
CA ALA A 57 -10.40 -0.53 3.85
C ALA A 57 -10.26 -1.12 5.26
N LYS A 58 -11.39 -1.18 5.98
CA LYS A 58 -11.51 -1.80 7.29
C LYS A 58 -12.60 -2.86 7.23
N GLU A 59 -12.31 -4.08 7.71
CA GLU A 59 -13.27 -5.20 7.67
C GLU A 59 -13.89 -5.43 6.26
N GLY A 60 -13.08 -5.26 5.21
CA GLY A 60 -13.50 -5.43 3.81
C GLY A 60 -14.30 -4.25 3.23
N SER A 61 -14.63 -3.22 4.02
CA SER A 61 -15.35 -2.03 3.55
C SER A 61 -14.40 -0.84 3.37
N ALA A 62 -14.56 -0.10 2.27
CA ALA A 62 -13.79 1.12 2.03
C ALA A 62 -14.11 2.19 3.10
N VAL A 63 -13.08 2.80 3.67
CA VAL A 63 -13.23 3.89 4.64
C VAL A 63 -13.50 5.19 3.88
N THR A 64 -14.61 5.86 4.21
CA THR A 64 -15.00 7.14 3.58
C THR A 64 -13.89 8.18 3.73
N TYR A 65 -13.68 9.00 2.69
CA TYR A 65 -12.65 10.05 2.63
C TYR A 65 -11.19 9.57 2.81
N SER A 66 -10.91 8.27 2.66
CA SER A 66 -9.53 7.75 2.69
C SER A 66 -8.85 7.66 1.33
N ASN A 67 -9.60 7.87 0.23
CA ASN A 67 -9.03 7.77 -1.11
C ASN A 67 -8.20 8.99 -1.49
N THR A 68 -6.99 8.76 -1.98
CA THR A 68 -6.18 9.76 -2.66
C THR A 68 -5.92 9.29 -4.09
N LYS A 69 -6.13 10.19 -5.04
CA LYS A 69 -5.96 9.97 -6.47
C LYS A 69 -4.68 10.62 -6.96
N LEU A 70 -3.81 9.87 -7.62
CA LEU A 70 -2.63 10.39 -8.31
C LEU A 70 -2.77 10.17 -9.81
N THR A 71 -2.27 11.12 -10.59
CA THR A 71 -2.18 11.03 -12.04
C THR A 71 -0.71 11.02 -12.45
N LEU A 72 -0.29 9.99 -13.17
CA LEU A 72 1.04 9.88 -13.75
C LEU A 72 0.92 10.13 -15.26
N THR A 73 1.76 11.01 -15.80
CA THR A 73 1.73 11.39 -17.22
C THR A 73 3.13 11.23 -17.81
N GLY A 74 3.24 10.60 -18.97
CA GLY A 74 4.51 10.33 -19.63
C GLY A 74 4.76 8.83 -19.83
N SER A 75 5.94 8.50 -20.35
CA SER A 75 6.39 7.14 -20.67
C SER A 75 7.07 6.43 -19.51
N ASP A 76 7.61 5.23 -19.79
CA ASP A 76 8.56 4.60 -18.87
C ASP A 76 9.69 5.59 -18.51
N ASP A 77 10.12 5.52 -17.25
CA ASP A 77 11.09 6.41 -16.60
C ASP A 77 10.76 7.91 -16.45
N ALA A 78 9.89 8.46 -17.28
CA ALA A 78 9.41 9.84 -17.14
C ALA A 78 8.24 9.96 -16.14
N ALA A 79 7.45 8.90 -15.99
CA ALA A 79 6.27 8.86 -15.13
C ALA A 79 6.53 8.05 -13.85
N LYS A 80 7.28 8.64 -12.91
CA LYS A 80 7.53 8.06 -11.58
C LYS A 80 6.91 8.94 -10.50
N ALA A 81 6.36 8.32 -9.47
CA ALA A 81 5.86 9.02 -8.29
C ALA A 81 6.01 8.14 -7.04
N VAL A 82 6.05 8.77 -5.87
CA VAL A 82 5.96 8.06 -4.60
C VAL A 82 4.65 8.44 -3.94
N ALA A 83 3.82 7.43 -3.66
CA ALA A 83 2.64 7.59 -2.83
C ALA A 83 3.02 7.27 -1.38
N ALA A 84 3.12 8.31 -0.53
CA ALA A 84 3.46 8.14 0.87
C ALA A 84 2.63 9.07 1.76
N TRP A 85 1.79 8.48 2.60
CA TRP A 85 1.00 9.16 3.62
C TRP A 85 0.55 8.13 4.67
N ASN A 86 -0.33 8.56 5.58
CA ASN A 86 -0.79 7.73 6.68
C ASN A 86 -2.30 7.80 6.91
N PHE A 87 -2.82 6.81 7.63
CA PHE A 87 -4.20 6.72 8.06
C PHE A 87 -4.28 6.41 9.55
N LEU A 88 -5.09 7.18 10.28
CA LEU A 88 -5.49 6.84 11.64
C LEU A 88 -6.79 6.03 11.60
N VAL A 89 -6.81 4.92 12.32
CA VAL A 89 -7.96 4.01 12.36
C VAL A 89 -8.08 3.36 13.74
N SER A 90 -9.29 3.36 14.30
CA SER A 90 -9.59 2.59 15.51
C SER A 90 -9.90 1.15 15.12
N LEU A 91 -9.26 0.20 15.80
CA LEU A 91 -9.45 -1.24 15.59
C LEU A 91 -9.70 -1.92 16.93
N THR A 92 -10.64 -2.87 16.93
CA THR A 92 -10.84 -3.83 18.01
C THR A 92 -9.95 -5.05 17.76
N ALA A 93 -9.52 -5.73 18.82
CA ALA A 93 -8.82 -7.01 18.73
C ALA A 93 -9.53 -7.98 17.75
N GLY A 94 -8.76 -8.55 16.83
CA GLY A 94 -9.22 -9.45 15.77
C GLY A 94 -9.67 -8.74 14.48
N GLN A 95 -9.85 -7.41 14.49
CA GLN A 95 -10.13 -6.64 13.28
C GLN A 95 -8.88 -6.46 12.43
N TYR A 96 -9.10 -6.19 11.15
CA TYR A 96 -8.08 -5.97 10.16
C TYR A 96 -8.36 -4.76 9.28
N VAL A 97 -7.28 -4.26 8.69
CA VAL A 97 -7.31 -3.26 7.62
C VAL A 97 -6.59 -3.76 6.39
N GLN A 98 -6.88 -3.13 5.26
CA GLN A 98 -6.22 -3.38 3.98
C GLN A 98 -5.90 -2.05 3.32
N LEU A 99 -4.70 -1.94 2.74
CA LEU A 99 -4.38 -0.87 1.82
C LEU A 99 -4.85 -1.29 0.42
N MET A 100 -5.84 -0.59 -0.10
CA MET A 100 -6.52 -0.92 -1.36
C MET A 100 -6.09 0.05 -2.46
N TRP A 101 -6.15 -0.43 -3.70
CA TRP A 101 -5.77 0.37 -4.85
C TRP A 101 -6.50 -0.05 -6.11
N SER A 102 -6.59 0.87 -7.06
CA SER A 102 -7.05 0.61 -8.41
C SER A 102 -6.32 1.50 -9.39
N VAL A 103 -6.18 1.03 -10.62
CA VAL A 103 -5.56 1.77 -11.71
C VAL A 103 -6.53 1.89 -12.88
N SER A 104 -6.44 2.99 -13.62
CA SER A 104 -7.17 3.15 -14.88
C SER A 104 -6.58 2.31 -16.02
N ASP A 105 -5.31 1.92 -15.87
CA ASP A 105 -4.53 1.20 -16.87
C ASP A 105 -3.51 0.29 -16.16
N LEU A 106 -3.34 -0.94 -16.64
CA LEU A 106 -2.43 -1.93 -16.05
C LEU A 106 -0.96 -1.64 -16.32
N ASP A 107 -0.65 -0.71 -17.23
CA ASP A 107 0.71 -0.23 -17.42
C ASP A 107 1.24 0.56 -16.21
N LEU A 108 0.36 1.05 -15.32
CA LEU A 108 0.75 1.63 -14.04
C LEU A 108 1.04 0.51 -13.03
N ILE A 109 2.31 0.42 -12.63
CA ILE A 109 2.81 -0.63 -11.75
C ILE A 109 3.33 -0.05 -10.42
N ILE A 110 3.39 -0.93 -9.42
CA ILE A 110 4.10 -0.68 -8.16
C ILE A 110 5.43 -1.44 -8.27
N GLU A 111 6.50 -0.71 -8.55
CA GLU A 111 7.77 -1.25 -9.04
C GLU A 111 8.74 -1.57 -7.90
N ALA A 112 9.29 -2.78 -7.90
CA ALA A 112 10.48 -3.11 -7.12
C ALA A 112 11.69 -3.10 -8.06
N ILE A 113 12.77 -2.47 -7.63
CA ILE A 113 14.01 -2.34 -8.41
C ILE A 113 15.12 -3.06 -7.65
N GLY A 114 15.86 -3.93 -8.32
CA GLY A 114 17.02 -4.59 -7.73
C GLY A 114 18.14 -3.61 -7.42
N ALA A 115 19.06 -3.99 -6.53
CA ALA A 115 20.20 -3.16 -6.20
C ALA A 115 21.05 -2.85 -7.45
N ALA A 116 21.48 -1.61 -7.57
CA ALA A 116 22.34 -1.14 -8.65
C ALA A 116 23.33 -0.13 -8.06
N SER A 117 24.62 -0.49 -8.04
CA SER A 117 25.66 0.32 -7.43
C SER A 117 25.58 1.79 -7.87
N PRO A 118 25.56 2.78 -6.95
CA PRO A 118 25.82 2.64 -5.51
C PRO A 118 24.58 2.41 -4.63
N ALA A 119 23.39 2.28 -5.21
CA ALA A 119 22.13 2.19 -4.48
C ALA A 119 21.74 0.74 -4.11
N PRO A 120 21.11 0.52 -2.94
CA PRO A 120 20.48 -0.75 -2.59
C PRO A 120 19.17 -0.97 -3.36
N GLU A 121 18.47 -2.05 -3.08
CA GLU A 121 17.14 -2.36 -3.63
C GLU A 121 16.11 -1.26 -3.31
N THR A 122 15.24 -0.96 -4.29
CA THR A 122 14.05 -0.14 -4.08
C THR A 122 12.84 -1.05 -3.88
N PRO A 123 12.16 -1.01 -2.71
CA PRO A 123 10.97 -1.82 -2.48
C PRO A 123 9.77 -1.28 -3.27
N SER A 124 8.86 -2.18 -3.67
CA SER A 124 7.60 -1.80 -4.29
C SER A 124 6.66 -1.10 -3.31
N LEU A 125 6.46 -1.70 -2.14
CA LEU A 125 5.57 -1.21 -1.10
C LEU A 125 6.16 -1.48 0.27
N ILE A 126 6.21 -0.45 1.11
CA ILE A 126 6.46 -0.57 2.55
C ILE A 126 5.17 -0.20 3.26
N VAL A 127 4.73 -1.00 4.24
CA VAL A 127 3.62 -0.68 5.14
C VAL A 127 4.05 -0.88 6.58
N THR A 128 3.74 0.12 7.42
CA THR A 128 3.97 0.10 8.86
C THR A 128 2.65 0.36 9.57
N LEU A 129 2.28 -0.50 10.52
CA LEU A 129 1.15 -0.27 11.39
C LEU A 129 1.66 -0.12 12.83
N THR A 130 1.37 1.03 13.46
CA THR A 130 1.83 1.33 14.83
C THR A 130 0.65 1.69 15.70
N GLN A 131 0.53 1.09 16.88
CA GLN A 131 -0.47 1.52 17.87
C GLN A 131 -0.05 2.88 18.48
N VAL A 132 -0.98 3.82 18.53
CA VAL A 132 -0.73 5.20 18.99
C VAL A 132 -1.69 5.66 20.10
N GLY A 133 -2.64 4.81 20.50
CA GLY A 133 -3.61 5.10 21.57
C GLY A 133 -4.51 3.92 21.87
#